data_AF-A0A7C4AGV2-F1
#
_entry.id   AF-A0A7C4AGV2-F1
#
_cell.length_a   1.000
_cell.length_b   1.000
_cell.length_c   1.000
_cell.angle_alpha   90.00
_cell.angle_beta   90.00
_cell.angle_gamma   90.00
#
_symmetry.space_group_name_H-M   'P 1'
#
loop_
_entity.id
_entity.type
_entity.pdbx_description
1 polymer ?
#
loop_
_entity_poly.entity_id
_entity_poly.type
_entity_poly.pdbx_seq_one_letter_code
_entity_poly.pdbx_strand_id
1 'polypeptide(L)'
;MKQHAKTTRHGLIDRLNEIAGAAGINEFIVRRVEREALALRHADPAGASIVLGAAACLKGDLQTMHSHHRKAISLGGGAYAQFQYAISLGRVGLLAESLAHAEQGHELDPLYAEGIELVIGAALALGLKSRAKDYAARWARLHPEKPPYITDTEIDALKGEVRPDVAATVEDLLAGHKDLWSALSRQ
;
A
#
# COMPACT_ATOMS: atom_id res chain seq x y z
N MET A 1 -26.35 -26.44 6.87
CA MET A 1 -26.41 -24.98 6.71
C MET A 1 -25.01 -24.48 6.40
N LYS A 2 -24.76 -23.95 5.20
CA LYS A 2 -23.44 -23.38 4.85
C LYS A 2 -23.36 -22.00 5.51
N GLN A 3 -22.52 -21.87 6.54
CA GLN A 3 -22.12 -20.59 7.13
C GLN A 3 -21.58 -19.71 5.99
N HIS A 4 -22.32 -18.69 5.57
CA HIS A 4 -21.75 -17.64 4.72
C HIS A 4 -20.75 -16.89 5.61
N ALA A 5 -19.45 -17.09 5.36
CA ALA A 5 -18.43 -16.27 5.99
C ALA A 5 -18.78 -14.80 5.73
N LYS A 6 -19.01 -14.04 6.80
CA LYS A 6 -19.39 -12.63 6.71
C LYS A 6 -18.25 -11.89 6.01
N THR A 7 -18.49 -11.40 4.79
CA THR A 7 -17.50 -10.60 4.07
C THR A 7 -17.13 -9.38 4.91
N THR A 8 -15.83 -9.20 5.16
CA THR A 8 -15.27 -8.05 5.86
C THR A 8 -14.33 -7.28 4.95
N ARG A 9 -14.07 -6.01 5.24
CA ARG A 9 -13.07 -5.23 4.48
C ARG A 9 -11.70 -5.92 4.46
N HIS A 10 -11.25 -6.50 5.58
CA HIS A 10 -9.94 -7.15 5.68
C HIS A 10 -9.86 -8.35 4.74
N GLY A 11 -10.85 -9.24 4.77
CA GLY A 11 -10.87 -10.40 3.86
C GLY A 11 -10.98 -10.04 2.38
N LEU A 12 -11.51 -8.85 2.04
CA LEU A 12 -11.48 -8.35 0.67
C LEU A 12 -10.11 -7.79 0.29
N ILE A 13 -9.43 -7.09 1.21
CA ILE A 13 -8.05 -6.61 1.00
C ILE A 13 -7.08 -7.78 0.85
N ASP A 14 -7.19 -8.83 1.67
CA ASP A 14 -6.34 -10.01 1.56
C ASP A 14 -6.44 -10.65 0.18
N ARG A 15 -7.66 -10.79 -0.35
CA ARG A 15 -7.90 -11.27 -1.71
C ARG A 15 -7.30 -10.35 -2.78
N LEU A 16 -7.33 -9.02 -2.61
CA LEU A 16 -6.67 -8.11 -3.54
C LEU A 16 -5.15 -8.25 -3.48
N ASN A 17 -4.57 -8.47 -2.30
CA ASN A 17 -3.14 -8.69 -2.14
C ASN A 17 -2.70 -10.02 -2.78
N GLU A 18 -3.50 -11.08 -2.66
CA GLU A 18 -3.26 -12.36 -3.36
C GLU A 18 -3.23 -12.18 -4.88
N ILE A 19 -4.15 -11.39 -5.44
CA ILE A 19 -4.19 -11.09 -6.88
C ILE A 19 -2.97 -10.26 -7.28
N ALA A 20 -2.57 -9.29 -6.46
CA ALA A 20 -1.42 -8.43 -6.74
C ALA A 20 -0.11 -9.22 -6.84
N GLY A 21 0.01 -10.34 -6.12
CA GLY A 21 1.18 -11.23 -6.16
C GLY A 21 1.13 -12.31 -7.26
N ALA A 22 0.05 -12.40 -8.04
CA ALA A 22 -0.10 -13.39 -9.09
C ALA A 22 0.43 -12.88 -10.45
N ALA A 23 0.80 -13.80 -11.35
CA ALA A 23 1.22 -13.48 -12.71
C ALA A 23 0.03 -12.93 -13.53
N GLY A 24 -0.20 -11.63 -13.42
CA GLY A 24 -1.26 -10.91 -14.11
C GLY A 24 -2.52 -10.71 -13.27
N ILE A 25 -3.18 -9.57 -13.51
CA ILE A 25 -4.34 -9.13 -12.74
C ILE A 25 -5.59 -9.81 -13.28
N ASN A 26 -6.21 -10.66 -12.46
CA ASN A 26 -7.47 -11.29 -12.82
C ASN A 26 -8.65 -10.31 -12.61
N GLU A 27 -9.03 -9.61 -13.68
CA GLU A 27 -10.14 -8.64 -13.66
C GLU A 27 -11.46 -9.22 -13.15
N PHE A 28 -11.74 -10.50 -13.38
CA PHE A 28 -12.98 -11.12 -12.89
C PHE A 28 -13.02 -11.18 -11.37
N ILE A 29 -11.87 -11.50 -10.74
CA ILE A 29 -11.78 -11.53 -9.28
C ILE A 29 -11.84 -10.11 -8.73
N VAL A 30 -11.15 -9.15 -9.35
CA VAL A 30 -11.21 -7.72 -8.95
C VAL A 30 -12.65 -7.21 -9.01
N ARG A 31 -13.37 -7.41 -10.12
CA ARG A 31 -14.79 -7.00 -10.24
C ARG A 31 -15.70 -7.69 -9.22
N ARG A 32 -15.38 -8.92 -8.83
CA ARG A 32 -16.12 -9.60 -7.76
C ARG A 32 -15.85 -8.94 -6.41
N VAL A 33 -14.60 -8.62 -6.09
CA VAL A 33 -14.25 -7.87 -4.86
C VAL A 33 -14.94 -6.50 -4.83
N GLU A 34 -14.97 -5.77 -5.95
CA GLU A 34 -15.67 -4.49 -6.04
C GLU A 34 -17.16 -4.60 -5.72
N ARG A 35 -17.85 -5.61 -6.28
CA ARG A 35 -19.27 -5.85 -5.98
C ARG A 35 -19.50 -6.17 -4.50
N GLU A 36 -18.62 -6.97 -3.91
CA GLU A 36 -18.68 -7.31 -2.49
C GLU A 36 -18.40 -6.08 -1.61
N ALA A 37 -17.44 -5.23 -1.98
CA ALA A 37 -17.17 -3.96 -1.31
C ALA A 37 -18.36 -2.98 -1.38
N LEU A 38 -19.02 -2.89 -2.55
CA LEU A 38 -20.23 -2.08 -2.71
C LEU A 38 -21.37 -2.54 -1.80
N ALA A 39 -21.46 -3.85 -1.51
CA ALA A 39 -22.44 -4.36 -0.55
C ALA A 39 -22.12 -3.94 0.90
N LEU A 40 -20.85 -3.66 1.22
CA LEU A 40 -20.43 -3.18 2.55
C LEU A 40 -20.71 -1.68 2.76
N ARG A 41 -20.97 -0.89 1.72
CA ARG A 41 -20.99 0.58 1.79
C ARG A 41 -21.90 1.20 2.84
N HIS A 42 -22.97 0.50 3.25
CA HIS A 42 -23.88 1.01 4.27
C HIS A 42 -23.45 0.63 5.70
N ALA A 43 -22.82 -0.52 5.87
CA ALA A 43 -22.38 -1.03 7.17
C ALA A 43 -20.95 -0.59 7.53
N ASP A 44 -20.09 -0.46 6.52
CA ASP A 44 -18.70 -0.02 6.63
C ASP A 44 -18.33 0.86 5.42
N PRO A 45 -18.81 2.12 5.37
CA PRO A 45 -18.58 3.02 4.24
C PRO A 45 -17.10 3.33 4.03
N ALA A 46 -16.33 3.48 5.12
CA ALA A 46 -14.90 3.70 5.05
C ALA A 46 -14.18 2.46 4.50
N GLY A 47 -14.45 1.28 5.05
CA GLY A 47 -13.88 0.01 4.58
C GLY A 47 -14.23 -0.30 3.12
N ALA A 48 -15.47 -0.07 2.70
CA ALA A 48 -15.87 -0.20 1.31
C ALA A 48 -15.03 0.71 0.39
N SER A 49 -14.81 1.97 0.80
CA SER A 49 -14.00 2.92 0.04
C SER A 49 -12.52 2.49 -0.02
N ILE A 50 -11.95 1.97 1.07
CA ILE A 50 -10.58 1.42 1.08
C ILE A 50 -10.44 0.30 0.04
N VAL A 51 -11.35 -0.67 0.05
CA VAL A 51 -11.32 -1.81 -0.87
C VAL A 51 -11.47 -1.37 -2.32
N LEU A 52 -12.39 -0.43 -2.60
CA LEU A 52 -12.58 0.11 -3.94
C LEU A 52 -11.35 0.90 -4.43
N GLY A 53 -10.69 1.65 -3.55
CA GLY A 53 -9.43 2.33 -3.85
C GLY A 53 -8.30 1.36 -4.20
N ALA A 54 -8.15 0.29 -3.41
CA ALA A 54 -7.17 -0.76 -3.68
C ALA A 54 -7.47 -1.52 -4.99
N ALA A 55 -8.75 -1.81 -5.28
CA ALA A 55 -9.15 -2.44 -6.54
C ALA A 55 -8.87 -1.53 -7.75
N ALA A 56 -9.13 -0.23 -7.63
CA ALA A 56 -8.80 0.75 -8.67
C ALA A 56 -7.29 0.87 -8.91
N CYS A 57 -6.48 0.82 -7.84
CA CYS A 57 -5.02 0.77 -7.94
C CYS A 57 -4.55 -0.42 -8.79
N LEU A 58 -5.08 -1.63 -8.55
CA LEU A 58 -4.70 -2.80 -9.34
C LEU A 58 -5.08 -2.63 -10.82
N LYS A 59 -6.20 -1.98 -11.13
CA LYS A 59 -6.59 -1.73 -12.53
C LYS A 59 -5.79 -0.60 -13.19
N GLY A 60 -4.88 0.06 -12.48
CA GLY A 60 -4.15 1.24 -12.97
C GLY A 60 -5.01 2.51 -13.08
N ASP A 61 -6.20 2.54 -12.46
CA ASP A 61 -7.08 3.69 -12.46
C ASP A 61 -6.73 4.64 -11.30
N LEU A 62 -5.75 5.52 -11.55
CA LEU A 62 -5.21 6.45 -10.57
C LEU A 62 -6.26 7.43 -10.03
N GLN A 63 -7.13 7.95 -10.91
CA GLN A 63 -8.16 8.92 -10.54
C GLN A 63 -9.13 8.29 -9.54
N THR A 64 -9.66 7.10 -9.87
CA THR A 64 -10.60 6.39 -9.00
C THR A 64 -9.92 5.90 -7.71
N MET A 65 -8.66 5.47 -7.77
CA MET A 65 -7.85 5.12 -6.60
C MET A 65 -7.77 6.29 -5.61
N HIS A 66 -7.33 7.47 -6.06
CA HIS A 66 -7.23 8.66 -5.22
C HIS A 66 -8.58 9.07 -4.62
N SER A 67 -9.63 9.08 -5.45
CA SER A 67 -10.99 9.43 -5.01
C SER A 67 -11.46 8.54 -3.85
N HIS A 68 -11.34 7.23 -4.00
CA HIS A 68 -11.82 6.28 -3.00
C HIS A 68 -10.99 6.30 -1.71
N HIS A 69 -9.67 6.40 -1.79
CA HIS A 69 -8.84 6.49 -0.59
C HIS A 69 -9.06 7.79 0.18
N ARG A 70 -9.14 8.93 -0.51
CA ARG A 70 -9.51 10.21 0.13
C ARG A 70 -10.89 10.13 0.76
N LYS A 71 -11.84 9.45 0.10
CA LYS A 71 -13.18 9.22 0.67
C LYS A 71 -13.11 8.38 1.94
N ALA A 72 -12.34 7.29 1.96
CA ALA A 72 -12.14 6.46 3.15
C ALA A 72 -11.59 7.25 4.33
N ILE A 73 -10.58 8.11 4.09
CA ILE A 73 -10.00 8.99 5.09
C ILE A 73 -11.05 9.98 5.62
N SER A 74 -11.81 10.63 4.72
CA SER A 74 -12.87 11.58 5.11
C SER A 74 -14.01 10.94 5.93
N LEU A 75 -14.20 9.62 5.78
CA LEU A 75 -15.20 8.85 6.51
C LEU A 75 -14.70 8.33 7.87
N GLY A 76 -13.51 8.75 8.31
CA GLY A 76 -12.95 8.36 9.60
C GLY A 76 -12.26 6.99 9.58
N GLY A 77 -11.71 6.56 8.45
CA GLY A 77 -11.00 5.28 8.33
C GLY A 77 -9.69 5.16 9.14
N GLY A 78 -9.26 6.23 9.81
CA GLY A 78 -8.13 6.23 10.75
C GLY A 78 -6.79 5.82 10.13
N ALA A 79 -5.90 5.26 10.96
CA ALA A 79 -4.57 4.80 10.55
C ALA A 79 -4.64 3.78 9.40
N TYR A 80 -5.59 2.85 9.45
CA TYR A 80 -5.74 1.80 8.43
C TYR A 80 -6.01 2.37 7.04
N ALA A 81 -6.86 3.41 6.91
CA ALA A 81 -7.09 4.06 5.61
C ALA A 81 -5.82 4.76 5.08
N GLN A 82 -5.04 5.38 5.97
CA GLN A 82 -3.78 6.02 5.61
C GLN A 82 -2.77 5.00 5.08
N PHE A 83 -2.59 3.87 5.77
CA PHE A 83 -1.69 2.81 5.34
C PHE A 83 -2.13 2.18 4.01
N GLN A 84 -3.42 1.91 3.81
CA GLN A 84 -3.91 1.32 2.56
C GLN A 84 -3.74 2.27 1.36
N TYR A 85 -3.88 3.57 1.60
CA TYR A 85 -3.61 4.56 0.58
C TYR A 85 -2.11 4.63 0.28
N ALA A 86 -1.25 4.67 1.30
CA ALA A 86 0.19 4.62 1.13
C ALA A 86 0.65 3.39 0.34
N ILE A 87 0.14 2.20 0.67
CA ILE A 87 0.41 0.96 -0.09
C ILE A 87 0.03 1.13 -1.57
N SER A 88 -1.16 1.69 -1.84
CA SER A 88 -1.62 1.90 -3.22
C SER A 88 -0.76 2.91 -3.97
N LEU A 89 -0.36 4.01 -3.31
CA LEU A 89 0.53 5.03 -3.86
C LEU A 89 1.92 4.46 -4.17
N GLY A 90 2.48 3.67 -3.25
CA GLY A 90 3.76 2.98 -3.45
C GLY A 90 3.72 2.03 -4.65
N ARG A 91 2.62 1.28 -4.81
CA ARG A 91 2.39 0.39 -5.97
C ARG A 91 2.31 1.12 -7.30
N VAL A 92 1.98 2.40 -7.33
CA VAL A 92 1.93 3.18 -8.59
C VAL A 92 3.11 4.14 -8.72
N GLY A 93 4.14 4.01 -7.87
CA GLY A 93 5.36 4.81 -7.92
C GLY A 93 5.23 6.22 -7.35
N LEU A 94 4.12 6.58 -6.71
CA LEU A 94 3.91 7.88 -6.06
C LEU A 94 4.55 7.88 -4.66
N LEU A 95 5.86 7.67 -4.61
CA LEU A 95 6.62 7.36 -3.38
C LEU A 95 6.59 8.49 -2.34
N ALA A 96 6.61 9.75 -2.76
CA ALA A 96 6.54 10.90 -1.84
C ALA A 96 5.19 10.98 -1.13
N GLU A 97 4.09 10.81 -1.86
CA GLU A 97 2.75 10.75 -1.27
C GLU A 97 2.58 9.49 -0.41
N SER A 98 3.13 8.36 -0.86
CA SER A 98 3.16 7.12 -0.09
C SER A 98 3.80 7.33 1.28
N LEU A 99 4.97 7.97 1.33
CA LEU A 99 5.66 8.27 2.59
C LEU A 99 4.79 9.16 3.49
N ALA A 100 4.24 10.26 2.95
CA ALA A 100 3.42 11.18 3.72
C ALA A 100 2.20 10.49 4.37
N HIS A 101 1.49 9.65 3.61
CA HIS A 101 0.35 8.90 4.12
C HIS A 101 0.77 7.79 5.10
N ALA A 102 1.90 7.12 4.87
CA ALA A 102 2.40 6.11 5.80
C ALA A 102 2.77 6.74 7.15
N GLU A 103 3.40 7.91 7.14
CA GLU A 103 3.76 8.64 8.36
C GLU A 103 2.53 9.11 9.11
N GLN A 104 1.55 9.67 8.41
CA GLN A 104 0.28 10.06 9.03
C GLN A 104 -0.45 8.84 9.62
N GLY A 105 -0.41 7.68 8.95
CA GLY A 105 -0.92 6.43 9.50
C GLY A 105 -0.21 6.03 10.79
N HIS A 106 1.12 6.11 10.81
CA HIS A 106 1.93 5.78 11.98
C HIS A 106 1.73 6.77 13.15
N GLU A 107 1.52 8.06 12.87
CA GLU A 107 1.18 9.03 13.92
C GLU A 107 -0.18 8.72 14.58
N LEU A 108 -1.13 8.20 13.80
CA LEU A 108 -2.45 7.79 14.30
C LEU A 108 -2.42 6.47 15.07
N ASP A 109 -1.55 5.53 14.67
CA ASP A 109 -1.34 4.26 15.37
C ASP A 109 0.16 3.89 15.39
N PRO A 110 0.91 4.36 16.40
CA PRO A 110 2.35 4.10 16.49
C PRO A 110 2.72 2.66 16.79
N LEU A 111 1.76 1.84 17.25
CA LEU A 111 2.01 0.46 17.69
C LEU A 111 1.77 -0.56 16.56
N TYR A 112 1.25 -0.12 15.41
CA TYR A 112 1.08 -0.97 14.25
C TYR A 112 2.43 -1.22 13.57
N ALA A 113 2.97 -2.42 13.79
CA ALA A 113 4.31 -2.82 13.35
C ALA A 113 4.49 -2.69 11.82
N GLU A 114 3.51 -3.17 11.05
CA GLU A 114 3.54 -3.10 9.59
C GLU A 114 3.46 -1.65 9.08
N GLY A 115 2.88 -0.75 9.89
CA GLY A 115 2.80 0.68 9.59
C GLY A 115 4.14 1.37 9.60
N ILE A 116 4.98 1.10 10.62
CA ILE A 116 6.31 1.69 10.70
C ILE A 116 7.27 1.07 9.67
N GLU A 117 7.11 -0.20 9.32
CA GLU A 117 7.85 -0.85 8.23
C GLU A 117 7.54 -0.22 6.87
N LEU A 118 6.28 0.14 6.62
CA LEU A 118 5.87 0.86 5.40
C LEU A 118 6.55 2.24 5.29
N VAL A 119 6.65 2.97 6.41
CA VAL A 119 7.35 4.26 6.44
C VAL A 119 8.83 4.09 6.11
N ILE A 120 9.50 3.11 6.74
CA ILE A 120 10.91 2.79 6.47
C ILE A 120 11.08 2.45 4.99
N GLY A 121 10.26 1.55 4.45
CA GLY A 121 10.31 1.15 3.04
C GLY A 121 10.15 2.34 2.08
N ALA A 122 9.16 3.20 2.30
CA ALA A 122 8.92 4.39 1.48
C ALA A 122 10.08 5.40 1.58
N ALA A 123 10.63 5.64 2.77
CA ALA A 123 11.79 6.51 2.96
C ALA A 123 13.04 5.98 2.24
N LEU A 124 13.28 4.66 2.29
CA LEU A 124 14.38 4.02 1.58
C LEU A 124 14.20 4.11 0.06
N ALA A 125 12.99 3.93 -0.45
CA ALA A 125 12.68 4.05 -1.88
C ALA A 125 12.92 5.48 -2.41
N LEU A 126 12.80 6.50 -1.55
CA LEU A 126 13.14 7.89 -1.85
C LEU A 126 14.61 8.25 -1.58
N GLY A 127 15.43 7.31 -1.11
CA GLY A 127 16.82 7.57 -0.72
C GLY A 127 16.98 8.42 0.55
N LEU A 128 15.92 8.59 1.34
CA LEU A 128 15.91 9.41 2.56
C LEU A 128 16.50 8.64 3.75
N LYS A 129 17.80 8.33 3.68
CA LYS A 129 18.51 7.49 4.65
C LYS A 129 18.35 7.94 6.10
N SER A 130 18.51 9.25 6.38
CA SER A 130 18.34 9.78 7.73
C SER A 130 16.97 9.46 8.30
N ARG A 131 15.93 9.65 7.48
CA ARG A 131 14.54 9.42 7.87
C ARG A 131 14.27 7.93 8.09
N ALA A 132 14.80 7.09 7.20
CA ALA A 132 14.73 5.64 7.38
C ALA A 132 15.41 5.16 8.67
N LYS A 133 16.59 5.71 9.02
CA LYS A 133 17.28 5.42 10.28
C LYS A 133 16.47 5.84 11.51
N ASP A 134 15.86 7.03 11.47
CA ASP A 134 15.01 7.52 12.56
C ASP A 134 13.84 6.56 12.83
N TYR A 135 13.18 6.08 11.77
CA TYR A 135 12.08 5.12 11.90
C TYR A 135 12.57 3.71 12.24
N ALA A 136 13.72 3.26 11.74
CA ALA A 136 14.31 1.98 12.14
C ALA A 136 14.64 1.94 13.65
N ALA A 137 15.20 3.03 14.19
CA ALA A 137 15.44 3.17 15.61
C ALA A 137 14.12 3.19 16.43
N ARG A 138 13.06 3.80 15.90
CA ARG A 138 11.71 3.74 16.52
C ARG A 138 11.17 2.32 16.51
N TRP A 139 11.29 1.60 15.39
CA TRP A 139 10.86 0.20 15.25
C TRP A 139 11.55 -0.68 16.30
N ALA A 140 12.88 -0.55 16.46
CA ALA A 140 13.63 -1.32 17.44
C ALA A 140 13.21 -1.04 18.89
N ARG A 141 12.77 0.18 19.20
CA ARG A 141 12.19 0.52 20.52
C ARG A 141 10.82 -0.10 20.75
N LEU A 142 10.01 -0.24 19.70
CA LEU A 142 8.68 -0.84 19.76
C LEU A 142 8.75 -2.38 19.83
N HIS A 143 9.80 -2.97 19.29
CA HIS A 143 10.00 -4.42 19.21
C HIS A 143 11.37 -4.84 19.79
N PRO A 144 11.64 -4.57 21.08
CA PRO A 144 12.93 -4.90 21.69
C PRO A 144 13.22 -6.41 21.73
N GLU A 145 12.20 -7.23 21.56
CA GLU A 145 12.29 -8.70 21.50
C GLU A 145 12.68 -9.24 20.13
N LYS A 146 12.63 -8.43 19.08
CA LYS A 146 12.90 -8.85 17.70
C LYS A 146 14.27 -8.34 17.22
N PRO A 147 14.93 -9.07 16.30
CA PRO A 147 16.04 -8.51 15.55
C PRO A 147 15.62 -7.22 14.85
N PRO A 148 16.51 -6.22 14.68
CA PRO A 148 16.19 -5.00 13.94
C PRO A 148 15.61 -5.31 12.57
N TYR A 149 14.55 -4.59 12.19
CA TYR A 149 13.98 -4.68 10.84
C TYR A 149 15.00 -4.35 9.74
N ILE A 150 15.79 -3.31 9.97
CA ILE A 150 16.93 -2.92 9.15
C ILE A 150 17.94 -2.17 10.04
N THR A 151 19.23 -2.36 9.78
CA THR A 151 20.32 -1.72 10.52
C THR A 151 20.84 -0.47 9.79
N ASP A 152 21.49 0.42 10.54
CA ASP A 152 22.16 1.60 9.97
C ASP A 152 23.18 1.22 8.89
N THR A 153 23.93 0.14 9.11
CA THR A 153 24.91 -0.39 8.14
C THR A 153 24.23 -0.82 6.85
N GLU A 154 23.10 -1.51 6.92
CA GLU A 154 22.31 -1.90 5.73
C GLU A 154 21.78 -0.66 5.00
N ILE A 155 21.27 0.34 5.73
CA ILE A 155 20.80 1.60 5.14
C ILE A 155 21.95 2.37 4.47
N ASP A 156 23.13 2.42 5.08
CA ASP A 156 24.29 3.10 4.51
C ASP A 156 24.82 2.39 3.27
N ALA A 157 24.79 1.05 3.29
CA ALA A 157 25.20 0.20 2.17
C ALA A 157 24.28 0.29 0.95
N LEU A 158 23.04 0.77 1.11
CA LEU A 158 22.19 1.13 -0.03
C LEU A 158 22.85 2.25 -0.82
N LYS A 159 23.51 1.91 -1.92
CA LYS A 159 23.91 2.89 -2.92
C LYS A 159 22.63 3.55 -3.45
N GLY A 160 22.69 4.75 -4.02
CA GLY A 160 21.53 5.40 -4.68
C GLY A 160 20.96 4.63 -5.89
N GLU A 161 21.27 3.34 -5.98
CA GLU A 161 20.67 2.34 -6.84
C GLU A 161 19.34 1.93 -6.20
N VAL A 162 18.29 1.94 -7.00
CA VAL A 162 16.96 1.46 -6.60
C VAL A 162 17.13 0.07 -5.98
N ARG A 163 16.65 -0.12 -4.74
CA ARG A 163 16.75 -1.41 -4.04
C ARG A 163 16.26 -2.53 -4.98
N PRO A 164 16.91 -3.70 -5.06
CA PRO A 164 16.52 -4.74 -6.02
C PRO A 164 15.06 -5.17 -5.96
N ASP A 165 14.42 -5.15 -4.77
CA ASP A 165 12.99 -5.42 -4.60
C ASP A 165 12.09 -4.28 -5.08
N VAL A 166 12.55 -3.03 -4.93
CA VAL A 166 11.89 -1.85 -5.52
C VAL A 166 12.11 -1.83 -7.03
N ALA A 167 13.30 -2.22 -7.52
CA ALA A 167 13.59 -2.33 -8.94
C ALA A 167 12.77 -3.44 -9.57
N ALA A 168 12.64 -4.60 -8.92
CA ALA A 168 11.77 -5.69 -9.35
C ALA A 168 10.29 -5.30 -9.32
N THR A 169 9.86 -4.55 -8.29
CA THR A 169 8.49 -4.01 -8.24
C THR A 169 8.27 -3.00 -9.37
N VAL A 170 9.21 -2.10 -9.61
CA VAL A 170 9.16 -1.13 -10.72
C VAL A 170 9.18 -1.86 -12.07
N GLU A 171 10.02 -2.88 -12.24
CA GLU A 171 10.07 -3.69 -13.46
C GLU A 171 8.77 -4.48 -13.68
N ASP A 172 8.21 -5.10 -12.65
CA ASP A 172 6.92 -5.80 -12.71
C ASP A 172 5.77 -4.83 -13.04
N LEU A 173 5.78 -3.63 -12.45
CA LEU A 173 4.80 -2.58 -12.74
C LEU A 173 4.96 -1.99 -14.15
N LEU A 174 6.20 -1.80 -14.61
CA LEU A 174 6.50 -1.36 -15.98
C LEU A 174 6.10 -2.44 -16.99
N ALA A 175 6.31 -3.71 -16.68
CA ALA A 175 5.96 -4.85 -17.52
C ALA A 175 4.43 -5.05 -17.57
N GLY A 176 3.74 -4.96 -16.44
CA GLY A 176 2.29 -5.14 -16.32
C GLY A 176 1.46 -3.99 -16.92
N HIS A 177 2.04 -2.80 -17.04
CA HIS A 177 1.36 -1.61 -17.57
C HIS A 177 2.10 -0.98 -18.77
N LYS A 178 2.81 -1.78 -19.54
CA LYS A 178 3.66 -1.34 -20.67
C LYS A 178 2.95 -0.40 -21.66
N ASP A 179 1.67 -0.65 -21.92
CA ASP A 179 0.86 0.18 -22.83
C ASP A 179 0.58 1.57 -22.25
N LEU A 180 0.35 1.65 -20.94
CA LEU A 180 0.10 2.90 -20.22
C LEU A 180 1.36 3.79 -20.25
N TRP A 181 2.53 3.19 -20.00
CA TRP A 181 3.81 3.89 -20.07
C TRP A 181 4.19 4.31 -21.49
N SER A 182 3.87 3.48 -22.49
CA SER A 182 4.11 3.79 -23.91
C SER A 182 3.22 4.93 -24.43
N ALA A 183 2.07 5.16 -23.81
CA ALA A 183 1.19 6.29 -24.12
C ALA A 183 1.69 7.59 -23.46
N LEU A 184 2.21 7.50 -22.23
CA LEU A 184 2.75 8.65 -21.49
C LEU A 184 4.08 9.15 -22.06
N SER A 185 4.90 8.29 -22.66
CA SER A 185 6.20 8.67 -23.24
C SER A 185 6.14 9.34 -24.63
N ARG A 186 4.93 9.45 -25.21
CA ARG A 186 4.70 10.07 -26.53
C ARG A 186 4.08 11.48 -26.45
N GLN A 187 3.89 12.03 -25.25
CA GLN A 187 3.54 13.44 -25.03
C GLN A 187 4.80 14.27 -24.85
#